data_AF-A0A3Q0F3L9-F1
#
_entry.id   AF-A0A3Q0F3L9-F1
#
_cell.length_a   1.000
_cell.length_b   1.000
_cell.length_c   1.000
_cell.angle_alpha   90.00
_cell.angle_beta   90.00
_cell.angle_gamma   90.00
#
_symmetry.space_group_name_H-M   'P 1'
#
loop_
_entity.id
_entity.type
_entity.pdbx_description
1 polymer ?
#
loop_
_entity_poly.entity_id
_entity_poly.type
_entity_poly.pdbx_seq_one_letter_code
_entity_poly.pdbx_strand_id
1 'polypeptide(L)'
;MASSFRPSISSFMLPSLSSCNPSQKFSLFHLGSGIRRFHNFGLKPSKFLRHDDDNCMRAKASGNTSSIAAPENALDWVKHDKRKMLHVVYRVGDLDKTIKFYTECLGMKVLRQRDMQEQRHTNAFLGYGPEDAHFAVELTYNYGIDKYDIGDGFGHFGLAVDDISRIVELVRAKGGKITREPMLVKGGNSVNAFIEDPDGYQFELLERAPSPEPLCKVMLRVCDLDRSIKFYEKAFGMELLRTQDYPESKKTIAILGYGPEEKSTVLELTYNYGVTKYDKGDAYAQFLYVHRLQLLQMMCTKLAKQLNLQEGRLLGNLDQYLT
;
A
#
# COMPACT_ATOMS: atom_id res chain seq x y z
N MET A 1 -44.54 -35.89 -38.37
CA MET A 1 -45.31 -36.31 -37.17
C MET A 1 -44.80 -35.50 -36.01
N ALA A 2 -45.70 -34.74 -35.39
CA ALA A 2 -45.44 -33.69 -34.41
C ALA A 2 -45.85 -34.16 -33.01
N SER A 3 -45.16 -33.68 -31.97
CA SER A 3 -45.66 -33.36 -30.62
C SER A 3 -44.43 -33.12 -29.72
N SER A 4 -44.04 -31.93 -29.25
CA SER A 4 -44.71 -30.87 -28.48
C SER A 4 -45.33 -31.35 -27.15
N PHE A 5 -44.66 -31.11 -26.03
CA PHE A 5 -45.30 -30.92 -24.72
C PHE A 5 -44.46 -29.99 -23.82
N ARG A 6 -44.92 -28.74 -23.67
CA ARG A 6 -44.85 -27.92 -22.44
C ARG A 6 -46.08 -28.26 -21.58
N PRO A 7 -46.02 -28.11 -20.25
CA PRO A 7 -46.61 -26.94 -19.55
C PRO A 7 -45.77 -26.58 -18.28
N SER A 8 -46.00 -25.56 -17.43
CA SER A 8 -46.85 -24.38 -17.33
C SER A 8 -46.25 -23.52 -16.19
N ILE A 9 -46.43 -22.21 -16.28
CA ILE A 9 -46.15 -21.20 -15.25
C ILE A 9 -47.23 -21.29 -14.15
N SER A 10 -46.88 -21.06 -12.88
CA SER A 10 -47.82 -20.47 -11.91
C SER A 10 -47.11 -19.50 -10.97
N SER A 11 -47.56 -18.26 -11.04
CA SER A 11 -47.29 -17.14 -10.15
C SER A 11 -47.86 -17.40 -8.76
N PHE A 12 -47.15 -16.99 -7.70
CA PHE A 12 -47.77 -16.68 -6.41
C PHE A 12 -47.19 -15.41 -5.82
N MET A 13 -48.12 -14.52 -5.45
CA MET A 13 -47.96 -13.21 -4.85
C MET A 13 -47.60 -13.30 -3.36
N LEU A 14 -46.98 -12.21 -2.89
CA LEU A 14 -46.70 -11.83 -1.50
C LEU A 14 -47.91 -11.93 -0.54
N PRO A 15 -47.62 -11.94 0.77
CA PRO A 15 -48.23 -10.97 1.66
C PRO A 15 -47.21 -10.13 2.43
N SER A 16 -47.53 -8.85 2.54
CA SER A 16 -46.97 -7.85 3.44
C SER A 16 -47.46 -8.03 4.88
N LEU A 17 -46.63 -7.59 5.86
CA LEU A 17 -46.96 -7.02 7.19
C LEU A 17 -45.62 -6.91 7.96
N SER A 18 -45.04 -5.70 8.10
CA SER A 18 -45.20 -4.72 9.19
C SER A 18 -44.27 -4.91 10.40
N SER A 19 -43.37 -3.93 10.55
CA SER A 19 -42.75 -3.36 11.76
C SER A 19 -42.12 -4.27 12.85
N CYS A 20 -40.83 -4.05 13.12
CA CYS A 20 -40.39 -3.39 14.35
C CYS A 20 -38.88 -3.06 14.31
N ASN A 21 -38.56 -1.77 14.49
CA ASN A 21 -37.24 -1.24 14.84
C ASN A 21 -36.91 -1.56 16.30
N PRO A 22 -35.61 -1.53 16.67
CA PRO A 22 -35.24 -0.53 17.66
C PRO A 22 -34.01 0.30 17.25
N SER A 23 -34.20 1.59 17.45
CA SER A 23 -33.28 2.71 17.37
C SER A 23 -31.99 2.57 18.18
N GLN A 24 -30.86 2.95 17.59
CA GLN A 24 -29.82 3.72 18.29
C GLN A 24 -29.41 4.92 17.43
N LYS A 25 -29.76 6.10 17.92
CA LYS A 25 -29.38 7.42 17.39
C LYS A 25 -27.92 7.69 17.79
N PHE A 26 -27.08 8.08 16.83
CA PHE A 26 -25.91 8.91 17.11
C PHE A 26 -25.98 10.17 16.26
N SER A 27 -25.95 11.31 16.95
CA SER A 27 -26.09 12.66 16.44
C SER A 27 -24.83 13.13 15.70
N LEU A 28 -25.00 13.63 14.48
CA LEU A 28 -24.03 14.47 13.79
C LEU A 28 -23.93 15.84 14.46
N PHE A 29 -22.73 16.25 14.85
CA PHE A 29 -22.42 17.66 15.12
C PHE A 29 -21.86 18.29 13.85
N HIS A 30 -22.59 19.25 13.30
CA HIS A 30 -22.09 20.20 12.31
C HIS A 30 -21.20 21.24 13.00
N LEU A 31 -19.95 21.41 12.54
CA LEU A 31 -19.17 22.61 12.83
C LEU A 31 -19.17 23.51 11.59
N GLY A 32 -19.88 24.63 11.70
CA GLY A 32 -19.86 25.72 10.74
C GLY A 32 -18.56 26.51 10.84
N SER A 33 -17.96 26.79 9.69
CA SER A 33 -16.82 27.67 9.50
C SER A 33 -17.23 29.13 9.70
N GLY A 34 -16.88 29.72 10.84
CA GLY A 34 -17.00 31.14 11.12
C GLY A 34 -15.64 31.84 11.06
N ILE A 35 -15.45 32.68 10.04
CA ILE A 35 -14.31 33.58 9.88
C ILE A 35 -14.31 34.61 11.02
N ARG A 36 -13.19 34.77 11.74
CA ARG A 36 -12.93 35.99 12.53
C ARG A 36 -11.52 36.53 12.29
N ARG A 37 -11.49 37.80 11.90
CA ARG A 37 -10.34 38.68 11.68
C ARG A 37 -9.51 38.89 12.94
N PHE A 38 -8.20 39.00 12.73
CA PHE A 38 -7.22 39.50 13.69
C PHE A 38 -7.42 40.98 14.02
N HIS A 39 -7.18 41.35 15.27
CA HIS A 39 -6.76 42.71 15.64
C HIS A 39 -5.56 42.64 16.61
N ASN A 40 -4.44 43.17 16.16
CA ASN A 40 -3.26 43.49 16.96
C ASN A 40 -3.55 44.67 17.89
N PHE A 41 -3.04 44.61 19.12
CA PHE A 41 -2.60 45.78 19.87
C PHE A 41 -1.23 45.49 20.48
N GLY A 42 -0.29 46.40 20.27
CA GLY A 42 1.08 46.30 20.73
C GLY A 42 1.47 47.40 21.72
N LEU A 43 2.75 47.32 22.11
CA LEU A 43 3.61 48.36 22.72
C LEU A 43 3.34 48.63 24.22
N LYS A 44 4.33 48.75 25.13
CA LYS A 44 5.76 49.13 25.03
C LYS A 44 6.53 48.72 26.32
N PRO A 45 7.87 48.79 26.34
CA PRO A 45 8.75 48.33 27.42
C PRO A 45 9.27 49.46 28.33
N SER A 46 9.82 49.13 29.51
CA SER A 46 10.68 50.03 30.29
C SER A 46 11.84 49.27 30.95
N LYS A 47 12.99 49.96 31.05
CA LYS A 47 14.31 49.48 31.47
C LYS A 47 14.70 50.08 32.84
N PHE A 48 15.46 49.28 33.59
CA PHE A 48 16.56 49.60 34.53
C PHE A 48 16.34 50.46 35.79
N LEU A 49 16.79 49.92 36.94
CA LEU A 49 17.78 50.50 37.88
C LEU A 49 18.33 49.41 38.84
N ARG A 50 19.53 49.63 39.40
CA ARG A 50 20.45 48.67 40.09
C ARG A 50 20.40 48.72 41.64
N HIS A 51 20.89 47.62 42.27
CA HIS A 51 21.56 47.45 43.59
C HIS A 51 20.79 47.83 44.87
N ASP A 52 20.93 47.21 46.06
CA ASP A 52 21.72 46.08 46.61
C ASP A 52 21.01 45.55 47.87
N ASP A 53 21.29 44.27 48.18
CA ASP A 53 21.29 43.51 49.46
C ASP A 53 20.39 43.91 50.65
N ASP A 54 19.58 42.96 51.14
CA ASP A 54 19.72 42.45 52.52
C ASP A 54 18.89 41.17 52.81
N ASN A 55 19.37 40.44 53.81
CA ASN A 55 19.22 39.02 54.10
C ASN A 55 17.86 38.58 54.71
N CYS A 56 17.49 37.30 54.50
CA CYS A 56 17.08 36.31 55.52
C CYS A 56 15.80 35.47 55.25
N MET A 57 15.92 34.17 55.59
CA MET A 57 14.89 33.14 55.88
C MET A 57 14.35 32.24 54.74
N ARG A 58 15.10 31.15 54.52
CA ARG A 58 14.69 29.74 54.77
C ARG A 58 13.37 29.23 54.15
N ALA A 59 13.51 28.48 53.04
CA ALA A 59 12.69 27.30 52.77
C ALA A 59 13.52 26.23 52.04
N LYS A 60 13.78 25.10 52.70
CA LYS A 60 14.33 23.91 52.05
C LYS A 60 13.22 23.24 51.25
N ALA A 61 13.22 23.44 49.93
CA ALA A 61 12.45 22.61 49.03
C ALA A 61 13.31 21.41 48.60
N SER A 62 12.84 20.23 48.98
CA SER A 62 13.36 18.94 48.54
C SER A 62 13.27 18.85 47.02
N GLY A 63 14.41 18.97 46.35
CA GLY A 63 14.52 18.72 44.92
C GLY A 63 14.38 17.22 44.66
N ASN A 64 13.17 16.77 44.38
CA ASN A 64 12.99 15.54 43.60
C ASN A 64 13.57 15.84 42.21
N THR A 65 14.81 15.41 41.99
CA THR A 65 15.34 15.20 40.65
C THR A 65 14.56 14.06 40.02
N SER A 66 13.41 14.39 39.43
CA SER A 66 12.81 13.56 38.40
C SER A 66 13.84 13.48 37.28
N SER A 67 14.53 12.35 37.20
CA SER A 67 15.25 11.95 36.00
C SER A 67 14.23 11.98 34.87
N ILE A 68 14.30 13.01 34.03
CA ILE A 68 13.62 13.02 32.75
C ILE A 68 14.20 11.83 32.00
N ALA A 69 13.43 10.74 31.96
CA ALA A 69 13.75 9.61 31.11
C ALA A 69 14.00 10.16 29.70
N ALA A 70 15.14 9.82 29.13
CA ALA A 70 15.43 10.07 27.72
C ALA A 70 14.20 9.68 26.90
N PRO A 71 13.85 10.42 25.83
CA PRO A 71 12.68 10.08 25.04
C PRO A 71 12.84 8.65 24.54
N GLU A 72 12.09 7.70 25.13
CA GLU A 72 11.92 6.37 24.56
C GLU A 72 11.61 6.55 23.08
N ASN A 73 12.33 5.82 22.25
CA ASN A 73 12.29 6.00 20.80
C ASN A 73 10.83 6.00 20.36
N ALA A 74 10.34 7.10 19.80
CA ALA A 74 8.92 7.27 19.46
C ALA A 74 8.37 6.18 18.49
N LEU A 75 9.27 5.35 17.96
CA LEU A 75 9.09 4.27 17.01
C LEU A 75 9.28 2.86 17.63
N ASP A 76 9.58 2.69 18.91
CA ASP A 76 9.77 1.34 19.48
C ASP A 76 8.50 0.47 19.40
N TRP A 77 7.32 1.09 19.39
CA TRP A 77 6.05 0.41 19.16
C TRP A 77 5.98 -0.31 17.80
N VAL A 78 6.74 0.16 16.79
CA VAL A 78 6.79 -0.43 15.45
C VAL A 78 7.33 -1.86 15.50
N LYS A 79 8.28 -2.14 16.41
CA LYS A 79 8.94 -3.45 16.55
C LYS A 79 8.07 -4.51 17.23
N HIS A 80 7.03 -4.10 17.94
CA HIS A 80 6.13 -4.99 18.68
C HIS A 80 4.78 -5.18 17.98
N ASP A 81 4.56 -4.47 16.87
CA ASP A 81 3.35 -4.53 16.08
C ASP A 81 3.40 -5.68 15.08
N LYS A 82 2.28 -6.39 14.92
CA LYS A 82 2.18 -7.50 13.96
C LYS A 82 1.59 -6.97 12.65
N ARG A 83 2.48 -6.60 11.72
CA ARG A 83 2.12 -5.98 10.43
C ARG A 83 2.05 -6.99 9.31
N LYS A 84 1.28 -6.65 8.29
CA LYS A 84 1.10 -7.44 7.06
C LYS A 84 0.86 -6.50 5.88
N MET A 85 1.40 -6.88 4.71
CA MET A 85 1.03 -6.28 3.43
C MET A 85 -0.36 -6.75 3.01
N LEU A 86 -1.26 -5.82 2.67
CA LEU A 86 -2.64 -6.18 2.33
C LEU A 86 -2.86 -6.28 0.84
N HIS A 87 -2.65 -5.16 0.15
CA HIS A 87 -2.90 -5.06 -1.26
C HIS A 87 -2.11 -3.90 -1.86
N VAL A 88 -1.97 -3.98 -3.17
CA VAL A 88 -1.50 -2.89 -4.01
C VAL A 88 -2.68 -2.31 -4.78
N VAL A 89 -2.78 -0.98 -4.79
CA VAL A 89 -3.82 -0.26 -5.52
C VAL A 89 -3.22 0.30 -6.80
N TYR A 90 -3.83 -0.02 -7.94
CA TYR A 90 -3.46 0.55 -9.23
C TYR A 90 -4.66 0.61 -10.18
N ARG A 91 -4.51 1.39 -11.23
CA ARG A 91 -5.60 1.75 -12.13
C ARG A 91 -5.53 0.94 -13.42
N VAL A 92 -6.69 0.61 -13.96
CA VAL A 92 -6.82 -0.17 -15.20
C VAL A 92 -7.77 0.53 -16.16
N GLY A 93 -7.50 0.45 -17.45
CA GLY A 93 -8.31 1.05 -18.50
C GLY A 93 -9.55 0.21 -18.86
N ASP A 94 -9.50 -1.10 -18.62
CA ASP A 94 -10.61 -2.02 -18.86
C ASP A 94 -10.65 -3.08 -17.75
N LEU A 95 -11.60 -2.93 -16.83
CA LEU A 95 -11.70 -3.79 -15.64
C LEU A 95 -11.95 -5.25 -16.00
N ASP A 96 -12.87 -5.50 -16.93
CA ASP A 96 -13.28 -6.86 -17.29
C ASP A 96 -12.17 -7.59 -18.04
N LYS A 97 -11.46 -6.88 -18.93
CA LYS A 97 -10.29 -7.41 -19.63
C LYS A 97 -9.19 -7.80 -18.65
N THR A 98 -8.91 -6.96 -17.65
CA THR A 98 -7.86 -7.25 -16.65
C THR A 98 -8.28 -8.35 -15.68
N ILE A 99 -9.53 -8.37 -15.21
CA ILE A 99 -10.08 -9.50 -14.42
C ILE A 99 -9.96 -10.81 -15.19
N LYS A 100 -10.35 -10.82 -16.48
CA LYS A 100 -10.27 -12.01 -17.32
C LYS A 100 -8.82 -12.47 -17.51
N PHE A 101 -7.90 -11.55 -17.76
CA PHE A 101 -6.48 -11.88 -17.87
C PHE A 101 -5.93 -12.49 -16.57
N TYR A 102 -6.23 -11.91 -15.40
CA TYR A 102 -5.73 -12.42 -14.12
C TYR A 102 -6.35 -13.76 -13.72
N THR A 103 -7.63 -13.96 -14.00
CA THR A 103 -8.32 -15.21 -13.67
C THR A 103 -7.92 -16.35 -14.63
N GLU A 104 -7.86 -16.09 -15.94
CA GLU A 104 -7.59 -17.13 -16.94
C GLU A 104 -6.10 -17.41 -17.13
N CYS A 105 -5.23 -16.39 -17.10
CA CYS A 105 -3.79 -16.56 -17.34
C CYS A 105 -3.00 -16.75 -16.05
N LEU A 106 -3.33 -16.01 -14.99
CA LEU A 106 -2.57 -16.03 -13.74
C LEU A 106 -3.19 -16.92 -12.66
N GLY A 107 -4.45 -17.36 -12.84
CA GLY A 107 -5.14 -18.22 -11.87
C GLY A 107 -5.60 -17.50 -10.60
N MET A 108 -5.69 -16.18 -10.61
CA MET A 108 -6.24 -15.41 -9.50
C MET A 108 -7.75 -15.62 -9.38
N LYS A 109 -8.31 -15.32 -8.20
CA LYS A 109 -9.76 -15.30 -7.94
C LYS A 109 -10.22 -13.89 -7.71
N VAL A 110 -11.41 -13.55 -8.21
CA VAL A 110 -12.12 -12.33 -7.80
C VAL A 110 -12.62 -12.53 -6.38
N LEU A 111 -12.11 -11.73 -5.45
CA LEU A 111 -12.42 -11.81 -4.02
C LEU A 111 -13.64 -10.95 -3.68
N ARG A 112 -13.68 -9.73 -4.23
CA ARG A 112 -14.85 -8.85 -4.21
C ARG A 112 -14.77 -7.81 -5.32
N GLN A 113 -15.91 -7.27 -5.68
CA GLN A 113 -16.05 -6.12 -6.57
C GLN A 113 -17.01 -5.12 -5.95
N ARG A 114 -16.71 -3.82 -6.07
CA ARG A 114 -17.52 -2.74 -5.52
C ARG A 114 -17.65 -1.63 -6.55
N ASP A 115 -18.88 -1.28 -6.87
CA ASP A 115 -19.17 -0.19 -7.78
C ASP A 115 -19.54 1.07 -7.00
N MET A 116 -18.79 2.15 -7.22
CA MET A 116 -18.94 3.43 -6.53
C MET A 116 -19.51 4.46 -7.50
N GLN A 117 -20.79 4.30 -7.87
CA GLN A 117 -21.45 5.09 -8.91
C GLN A 117 -21.34 6.61 -8.70
N GLU A 118 -21.54 7.08 -7.47
CA GLU A 118 -21.42 8.49 -7.11
C GLU A 118 -20.01 9.05 -7.32
N GLN A 119 -18.99 8.21 -7.12
CA GLN A 119 -17.56 8.55 -7.25
C GLN A 119 -16.98 8.12 -8.60
N ARG A 120 -17.83 7.63 -9.52
CA ARG A 120 -17.51 7.23 -10.89
C ARG A 120 -16.32 6.29 -11.05
N HIS A 121 -16.22 5.29 -10.17
CA HIS A 121 -15.24 4.22 -10.32
C HIS A 121 -15.77 2.88 -9.81
N THR A 122 -15.13 1.80 -10.25
CA THR A 122 -15.35 0.44 -9.75
C THR A 122 -14.04 -0.13 -9.25
N ASN A 123 -14.06 -0.77 -8.08
CA ASN A 123 -12.92 -1.54 -7.58
C ASN A 123 -13.15 -3.04 -7.72
N ALA A 124 -12.10 -3.78 -8.07
CA ALA A 124 -12.08 -5.24 -8.00
C ALA A 124 -10.85 -5.72 -7.24
N PHE A 125 -11.05 -6.64 -6.31
CA PHE A 125 -10.00 -7.24 -5.50
C PHE A 125 -9.74 -8.65 -6.01
N LEU A 126 -8.49 -8.94 -6.37
CA LEU A 126 -8.10 -10.26 -6.87
C LEU A 126 -6.87 -10.79 -6.12
N GLY A 127 -6.79 -12.10 -5.95
CA GLY A 127 -5.66 -12.75 -5.29
C GLY A 127 -5.80 -14.27 -5.23
N TYR A 128 -4.97 -14.92 -4.43
CA TYR A 128 -4.91 -16.39 -4.32
C TYR A 128 -5.65 -16.96 -3.10
N GLY A 129 -6.13 -16.09 -2.21
CA GLY A 129 -6.92 -16.49 -1.04
C GLY A 129 -7.64 -15.29 -0.41
N PRO A 130 -8.31 -15.49 0.73
CA PRO A 130 -9.07 -14.42 1.39
C PRO A 130 -8.14 -13.30 1.87
N GLU A 131 -8.63 -12.06 1.80
CA GLU A 131 -7.82 -10.83 1.99
C GLU A 131 -7.29 -10.64 3.42
N ASP A 132 -7.91 -11.29 4.41
CA ASP A 132 -7.40 -11.32 5.78
C ASP A 132 -6.10 -12.14 5.87
N ALA A 133 -5.96 -13.19 5.06
CA ALA A 133 -4.83 -14.11 5.06
C ALA A 133 -3.81 -13.87 3.93
N HIS A 134 -4.21 -13.39 2.76
CA HIS A 134 -3.33 -13.21 1.59
C HIS A 134 -3.15 -11.75 1.18
N PHE A 135 -2.13 -11.49 0.36
CA PHE A 135 -1.96 -10.24 -0.37
C PHE A 135 -2.85 -10.23 -1.63
N ALA A 136 -3.36 -9.05 -2.00
CA ALA A 136 -4.28 -8.89 -3.12
C ALA A 136 -3.88 -7.72 -4.04
N VAL A 137 -4.43 -7.71 -5.25
CA VAL A 137 -4.46 -6.53 -6.11
C VAL A 137 -5.82 -5.86 -5.95
N GLU A 138 -5.83 -4.55 -5.76
CA GLU A 138 -7.01 -3.70 -5.85
C GLU A 138 -6.96 -2.93 -7.16
N LEU A 139 -7.74 -3.40 -8.13
CA LEU A 139 -7.93 -2.73 -9.40
C LEU A 139 -8.91 -1.57 -9.24
N THR A 140 -8.57 -0.41 -9.79
CA THR A 140 -9.45 0.76 -9.83
C THR A 140 -9.73 1.14 -11.28
N TYR A 141 -10.97 0.96 -11.72
CA TYR A 141 -11.43 1.45 -13.01
C TYR A 141 -12.20 2.75 -12.83
N ASN A 142 -11.69 3.85 -13.39
CA ASN A 142 -12.39 5.13 -13.41
C ASN A 142 -13.22 5.24 -14.70
N TYR A 143 -14.49 5.61 -14.59
CA TYR A 143 -15.40 5.54 -15.72
C TYR A 143 -14.96 6.41 -16.89
N GLY A 144 -14.77 5.79 -18.05
CA GLY A 144 -14.38 6.48 -19.29
C GLY A 144 -12.91 6.85 -19.38
N ILE A 145 -12.06 6.41 -18.45
CA ILE A 145 -10.60 6.51 -18.55
C ILE A 145 -10.07 5.13 -18.92
N ASP A 146 -9.49 5.02 -20.11
CA ASP A 146 -9.10 3.76 -20.75
C ASP A 146 -7.57 3.56 -20.82
N LYS A 147 -6.79 4.51 -20.33
CA LYS A 147 -5.33 4.44 -20.30
C LYS A 147 -4.75 5.27 -19.16
N TYR A 148 -3.65 4.76 -18.62
CA TYR A 148 -2.82 5.44 -17.63
C TYR A 148 -1.35 5.42 -18.06
N ASP A 149 -0.56 6.32 -17.50
CA ASP A 149 0.89 6.30 -17.58
C ASP A 149 1.45 5.55 -16.37
N ILE A 150 2.15 4.45 -16.60
CA ILE A 150 2.78 3.67 -15.53
C ILE A 150 4.00 4.42 -14.95
N GLY A 151 4.61 5.31 -15.75
CA GLY A 151 5.91 5.90 -15.44
C GLY A 151 7.04 4.87 -15.48
N ASP A 152 8.20 5.26 -14.98
CA ASP A 152 9.40 4.40 -14.90
C ASP A 152 9.84 4.12 -13.44
N GLY A 153 9.08 4.60 -12.45
CA GLY A 153 9.29 4.28 -11.03
C GLY A 153 8.73 2.92 -10.63
N PHE A 154 7.61 2.51 -11.23
CA PHE A 154 7.05 1.17 -11.01
C PHE A 154 7.88 0.11 -11.75
N GLY A 155 8.26 -0.94 -11.02
CA GLY A 155 9.04 -2.06 -11.55
C GLY A 155 8.15 -3.16 -12.13
N HIS A 156 7.64 -4.00 -11.25
CA HIS A 156 6.81 -5.16 -11.58
C HIS A 156 6.16 -5.75 -10.33
N PHE A 157 5.14 -6.57 -10.53
CA PHE A 157 4.71 -7.55 -9.53
C PHE A 157 5.53 -8.83 -9.69
N GLY A 158 5.74 -9.60 -8.63
CA GLY A 158 6.30 -10.95 -8.71
C GLY A 158 5.28 -11.99 -8.35
N LEU A 159 5.26 -13.06 -9.14
CA LEU A 159 4.35 -14.18 -9.00
C LEU A 159 5.15 -15.48 -8.94
N ALA A 160 5.13 -16.12 -7.77
CA ALA A 160 5.65 -17.47 -7.60
C ALA A 160 4.68 -18.47 -8.24
N VAL A 161 5.18 -19.29 -9.15
CA VAL A 161 4.41 -20.29 -9.89
C VAL A 161 5.16 -21.62 -9.93
N ASP A 162 4.41 -22.72 -10.01
CA ASP A 162 5.00 -24.06 -10.07
C ASP A 162 5.57 -24.40 -11.46
N ASP A 163 4.98 -23.81 -12.52
CA ASP A 163 5.32 -24.08 -13.92
C ASP A 163 5.20 -22.78 -14.73
N ILE A 164 6.33 -22.14 -15.01
CA ILE A 164 6.37 -20.90 -15.80
C ILE A 164 5.94 -21.18 -17.24
N SER A 165 6.39 -22.29 -17.82
CA SER A 165 6.14 -22.63 -19.23
C SER A 165 4.64 -22.68 -19.52
N ARG A 166 3.86 -23.30 -18.63
CA ARG A 166 2.40 -23.34 -18.73
C ARG A 166 1.76 -21.96 -18.72
N ILE A 167 2.19 -21.08 -17.79
CA ILE A 167 1.64 -19.72 -17.69
C ILE A 167 1.99 -18.91 -18.95
N VAL A 168 3.24 -18.99 -19.41
CA VAL A 168 3.70 -18.31 -20.63
C VAL A 168 2.93 -18.77 -21.86
N GLU A 169 2.67 -20.07 -22.01
CA GLU A 169 1.86 -20.61 -23.09
C GLU A 169 0.40 -20.13 -23.04
N LEU A 170 -0.21 -20.09 -21.85
CA LEU A 170 -1.56 -19.54 -21.66
C LEU A 170 -1.63 -18.06 -22.03
N VAL A 171 -0.67 -17.27 -21.54
CA VAL A 171 -0.56 -15.84 -21.87
C VAL A 171 -0.40 -15.66 -23.39
N ARG A 172 0.48 -16.44 -24.03
CA ARG A 172 0.68 -16.41 -25.50
C ARG A 172 -0.60 -16.75 -26.26
N ALA A 173 -1.30 -17.82 -25.85
CA ALA A 173 -2.52 -18.28 -26.50
C ALA A 173 -3.68 -17.27 -26.36
N LYS A 174 -3.67 -16.47 -25.29
CA LYS A 174 -4.65 -15.41 -25.04
C LYS A 174 -4.26 -14.05 -25.65
N GLY A 175 -3.16 -14.00 -26.40
CA GLY A 175 -2.65 -12.78 -27.04
C GLY A 175 -2.01 -11.79 -26.06
N GLY A 176 -1.65 -12.25 -24.86
CA GLY A 176 -0.88 -11.47 -23.90
C GLY A 176 0.60 -11.37 -24.32
N LYS A 177 1.30 -10.40 -23.75
CA LYS A 177 2.66 -10.05 -24.16
C LYS A 177 3.69 -10.68 -23.22
N ILE A 178 4.65 -11.40 -23.80
CA ILE A 178 5.80 -11.96 -23.10
C ILE A 178 6.99 -11.05 -23.40
N THR A 179 7.46 -10.33 -22.38
CA THR A 179 8.58 -9.37 -22.53
C THR A 179 9.93 -10.03 -22.31
N ARG A 180 9.95 -11.16 -21.60
CA ARG A 180 11.13 -12.02 -21.48
C ARG A 180 10.71 -13.47 -21.37
N GLU A 181 11.18 -14.29 -22.30
CA GLU A 181 10.95 -15.74 -22.27
C GLU A 181 11.57 -16.38 -21.01
N PRO A 182 11.10 -17.58 -20.61
CA PRO A 182 11.64 -18.31 -19.48
C PRO A 182 13.15 -18.52 -19.64
N MET A 183 13.92 -18.07 -18.66
CA MET A 183 15.37 -18.23 -18.64
C MET A 183 15.86 -18.57 -17.24
N LEU A 184 16.95 -19.32 -17.18
CA LEU A 184 17.65 -19.58 -15.93
C LEU A 184 18.26 -18.27 -15.41
N VAL A 185 18.00 -17.95 -14.15
CA VAL A 185 18.61 -16.78 -13.50
C VAL A 185 20.12 -17.01 -13.40
N LYS A 186 20.91 -16.04 -13.89
CA LYS A 186 22.37 -16.06 -13.76
C LYS A 186 22.76 -16.28 -12.29
N GLY A 187 23.52 -17.34 -12.02
CA GLY A 187 24.03 -17.65 -10.68
C GLY A 187 23.08 -18.41 -9.75
N GLY A 188 21.94 -18.89 -10.25
CA GLY A 188 21.00 -19.71 -9.47
C GLY A 188 20.40 -20.87 -10.28
N ASN A 189 19.52 -21.62 -9.62
CA ASN A 189 18.77 -22.74 -10.23
C ASN A 189 17.31 -22.39 -10.56
N SER A 190 16.91 -21.14 -10.38
CA SER A 190 15.52 -20.69 -10.59
C SER A 190 15.32 -20.19 -12.01
N VAL A 191 14.19 -20.55 -12.61
CA VAL A 191 13.73 -20.02 -13.90
C VAL A 191 12.87 -18.79 -13.64
N ASN A 192 13.03 -17.76 -14.47
CA ASN A 192 12.12 -16.61 -14.46
C ASN A 192 11.73 -16.15 -15.87
N ALA A 193 10.55 -15.55 -15.97
CA ALA A 193 10.01 -14.94 -17.18
C ALA A 193 9.37 -13.58 -16.84
N PHE A 194 9.15 -12.74 -17.85
CA PHE A 194 8.36 -11.54 -17.69
C PHE A 194 7.23 -11.49 -18.71
N ILE A 195 6.06 -11.10 -18.22
CA ILE A 195 4.87 -10.85 -19.03
C ILE A 195 4.34 -9.44 -18.72
N GLU A 196 3.54 -8.90 -19.62
CA GLU A 196 2.75 -7.69 -19.40
C GLU A 196 1.26 -8.04 -19.37
N ASP A 197 0.53 -7.37 -18.49
CA ASP A 197 -0.92 -7.40 -18.45
C ASP A 197 -1.55 -6.47 -19.52
N PRO A 198 -2.89 -6.39 -19.62
CA PRO A 198 -3.56 -5.57 -20.63
C PRO A 198 -3.21 -4.07 -20.62
N ASP A 199 -2.81 -3.52 -19.48
CA ASP A 199 -2.48 -2.11 -19.28
C ASP A 199 -0.97 -1.84 -19.37
N GLY A 200 -0.16 -2.91 -19.40
CA GLY A 200 1.31 -2.84 -19.54
C GLY A 200 2.07 -3.04 -18.23
N TYR A 201 1.39 -3.37 -17.12
CA TYR A 201 2.07 -3.71 -15.87
C TYR A 201 2.85 -5.00 -16.02
N GLN A 202 4.11 -4.96 -15.61
CA GLN A 202 4.98 -6.13 -15.69
C GLN A 202 4.75 -7.08 -14.53
N PHE A 203 4.71 -8.38 -14.84
CA PHE A 203 4.75 -9.48 -13.87
C PHE A 203 6.02 -10.31 -14.10
N GLU A 204 6.87 -10.41 -13.09
CA GLU A 204 7.94 -11.40 -13.00
C GLU A 204 7.34 -12.74 -12.56
N LEU A 205 7.43 -13.74 -13.42
CA LEU A 205 7.10 -15.13 -13.05
C LEU A 205 8.34 -15.78 -12.47
N LEU A 206 8.21 -16.39 -11.29
CA LEU A 206 9.29 -17.01 -10.53
C LEU A 206 8.95 -18.48 -10.32
N GLU A 207 9.73 -19.39 -10.92
CA GLU A 207 9.49 -20.82 -10.74
C GLU A 207 10.02 -21.24 -9.37
N ARG A 208 9.10 -21.65 -8.50
CA ARG A 208 9.36 -21.99 -7.10
C ARG A 208 8.49 -23.16 -6.69
N ALA A 209 8.87 -23.84 -5.61
CA ALA A 209 7.96 -24.76 -4.93
C ALA A 209 6.69 -23.99 -4.46
N PRO A 210 5.54 -24.67 -4.32
CA PRO A 210 4.28 -24.04 -3.93
C PRO A 210 4.44 -23.09 -2.75
N SER A 211 4.16 -21.81 -3.00
CA SER A 211 4.25 -20.74 -1.99
C SER A 211 2.88 -20.56 -1.30
N PRO A 212 2.85 -20.32 0.03
CA PRO A 212 1.61 -19.90 0.70
C PRO A 212 1.15 -18.51 0.24
N GLU A 213 2.03 -17.71 -0.37
CA GLU A 213 1.71 -16.39 -0.91
C GLU A 213 2.28 -16.31 -2.35
N PRO A 214 1.49 -16.72 -3.37
CA PRO A 214 1.96 -16.70 -4.76
C PRO A 214 2.24 -15.28 -5.27
N LEU A 215 1.43 -14.28 -4.87
CA LEU A 215 1.69 -12.87 -5.21
C LEU A 215 2.76 -12.31 -4.26
N CYS A 216 4.00 -12.68 -4.54
CA CYS A 216 5.08 -12.65 -3.56
C CYS A 216 5.93 -11.38 -3.58
N LYS A 217 5.73 -10.47 -4.53
CA LYS A 217 6.61 -9.29 -4.63
C LYS A 217 5.89 -8.11 -5.25
N VAL A 218 6.26 -6.92 -4.80
CA VAL A 218 6.18 -5.75 -5.67
C VAL A 218 7.49 -5.00 -5.69
N MET A 219 7.91 -4.58 -6.89
CA MET A 219 9.17 -3.93 -7.14
C MET A 219 8.98 -2.45 -7.47
N LEU A 220 9.69 -1.58 -6.74
CA LEU A 220 9.77 -0.15 -7.01
C LEU A 220 11.23 0.25 -7.26
N ARG A 221 11.43 1.15 -8.22
CA ARG A 221 12.73 1.78 -8.41
C ARG A 221 12.90 2.94 -7.44
N VAL A 222 14.11 3.10 -6.90
CA VAL A 222 14.45 4.16 -5.94
C VAL A 222 15.75 4.84 -6.34
N CYS A 223 15.85 6.12 -5.99
CA CYS A 223 16.98 6.97 -6.34
C CYS A 223 18.13 6.89 -5.32
N ASP A 224 17.84 6.39 -4.11
CA ASP A 224 18.79 6.23 -3.01
C ASP A 224 18.37 5.01 -2.18
N LEU A 225 19.09 3.90 -2.32
CA LEU A 225 18.71 2.62 -1.71
C LEU A 225 18.83 2.67 -0.19
N ASP A 226 19.92 3.21 0.35
CA ASP A 226 20.17 3.27 1.79
C ASP A 226 19.15 4.15 2.50
N ARG A 227 18.80 5.30 1.91
CA ARG A 227 17.75 6.16 2.45
C ARG A 227 16.40 5.47 2.44
N SER A 228 16.09 4.74 1.36
CA SER A 228 14.82 4.03 1.21
C SER A 228 14.70 2.88 2.20
N ILE A 229 15.75 2.05 2.36
CA ILE A 229 15.80 0.99 3.38
C ILE A 229 15.52 1.57 4.76
N LYS A 230 16.28 2.60 5.17
CA LYS A 230 16.11 3.24 6.49
C LYS A 230 14.71 3.80 6.70
N PHE A 231 14.08 4.30 5.65
CA PHE A 231 12.71 4.79 5.71
C PHE A 231 11.73 3.65 5.97
N TYR A 232 11.78 2.56 5.21
CA TYR A 232 10.87 1.43 5.41
C TYR A 232 11.10 0.70 6.73
N GLU A 233 12.34 0.57 7.19
CA GLU A 233 12.64 0.03 8.53
C GLU A 233 12.05 0.91 9.63
N LYS A 234 12.24 2.24 9.56
CA LYS A 234 11.84 3.15 10.65
C LYS A 234 10.36 3.52 10.63
N ALA A 235 9.81 3.84 9.46
CA ALA A 235 8.42 4.27 9.31
C ALA A 235 7.46 3.07 9.29
N PHE A 236 7.86 2.01 8.59
CA PHE A 236 7.01 0.84 8.33
C PHE A 236 7.43 -0.40 9.11
N GLY A 237 8.57 -0.42 9.80
CA GLY A 237 8.96 -1.59 10.61
C GLY A 237 9.26 -2.82 9.77
N MET A 238 9.55 -2.64 8.49
CA MET A 238 9.98 -3.74 7.64
C MET A 238 11.37 -4.20 8.05
N GLU A 239 11.61 -5.49 7.93
CA GLU A 239 12.95 -6.06 8.07
C GLU A 239 13.63 -6.08 6.71
N LEU A 240 14.89 -5.64 6.66
CA LEU A 240 15.75 -5.87 5.50
C LEU A 240 16.12 -7.35 5.45
N LEU A 241 15.53 -8.09 4.51
CA LEU A 241 15.73 -9.54 4.37
C LEU A 241 17.05 -9.85 3.67
N ARG A 242 17.36 -9.10 2.60
CA ARG A 242 18.65 -9.18 1.90
C ARG A 242 18.91 -7.97 1.03
N THR A 243 20.17 -7.75 0.71
CA THR A 243 20.63 -6.88 -0.38
C THR A 243 21.45 -7.70 -1.36
N GLN A 244 21.42 -7.31 -2.64
CA GLN A 244 22.25 -7.93 -3.67
C GLN A 244 22.66 -6.88 -4.68
N ASP A 245 23.96 -6.81 -4.95
CA ASP A 245 24.52 -5.93 -5.96
C ASP A 245 24.78 -6.69 -7.27
N TYR A 246 24.49 -6.04 -8.40
CA TYR A 246 24.69 -6.57 -9.74
C TYR A 246 25.47 -5.56 -10.61
N PRO A 247 26.81 -5.49 -10.46
CA PRO A 247 27.65 -4.53 -11.17
C PRO A 247 27.54 -4.61 -12.69
N GLU A 248 27.40 -5.82 -13.26
CA GLU A 248 27.26 -6.02 -14.72
C GLU A 248 26.02 -5.30 -15.27
N SER A 249 24.93 -5.29 -14.52
CA SER A 249 23.68 -4.61 -14.88
C SER A 249 23.51 -3.25 -14.21
N LYS A 250 24.56 -2.74 -13.56
CA LYS A 250 24.61 -1.43 -12.89
C LYS A 250 23.41 -1.17 -11.97
N LYS A 251 23.09 -2.14 -11.12
CA LYS A 251 21.97 -2.01 -10.16
C LYS A 251 22.25 -2.73 -8.85
N THR A 252 21.62 -2.25 -7.79
CA THR A 252 21.57 -2.89 -6.47
C THR A 252 20.11 -3.06 -6.07
N ILE A 253 19.77 -4.20 -5.49
CA ILE A 253 18.43 -4.47 -4.97
C ILE A 253 18.44 -4.66 -3.45
N ALA A 254 17.34 -4.30 -2.81
CA ALA A 254 17.04 -4.62 -1.42
C ALA A 254 15.65 -5.25 -1.32
N ILE A 255 15.52 -6.31 -0.53
CA ILE A 255 14.25 -6.98 -0.25
C ILE A 255 13.84 -6.66 1.18
N LEU A 256 12.64 -6.11 1.35
CA LEU A 256 12.07 -5.76 2.64
C LEU A 256 10.72 -6.44 2.84
N GLY A 257 10.40 -6.82 4.08
CA GLY A 257 9.12 -7.47 4.37
C GLY A 257 8.84 -7.62 5.86
N TYR A 258 7.78 -8.36 6.19
CA TYR A 258 7.39 -8.69 7.57
C TYR A 258 7.54 -10.19 7.88
N GLY A 259 8.18 -10.93 6.98
CA GLY A 259 8.37 -12.38 7.09
C GLY A 259 9.37 -12.90 6.04
N PRO A 260 9.61 -14.22 6.01
CA PRO A 260 10.53 -14.84 5.06
C PRO A 260 10.14 -14.56 3.60
N GLU A 261 11.13 -14.26 2.76
CA GLU A 261 10.93 -13.89 1.34
C GLU A 261 10.20 -14.99 0.54
N GLU A 262 10.39 -16.25 0.91
CA GLU A 262 9.81 -17.40 0.21
C GLU A 262 8.36 -17.67 0.62
N LYS A 263 7.86 -17.01 1.68
CA LYS A 263 6.55 -17.29 2.29
C LYS A 263 5.65 -16.07 2.42
N SER A 264 6.12 -14.89 2.01
CA SER A 264 5.40 -13.64 2.20
C SER A 264 5.60 -12.70 1.02
N THR A 265 4.67 -11.76 0.83
CA THR A 265 4.87 -10.66 -0.10
C THR A 265 5.95 -9.73 0.42
N VAL A 266 6.93 -9.45 -0.43
CA VAL A 266 8.04 -8.53 -0.13
C VAL A 266 8.00 -7.29 -1.01
N LEU A 267 8.58 -6.20 -0.50
CA LEU A 267 8.91 -5.01 -1.25
C LEU A 267 10.34 -5.16 -1.79
N GLU A 268 10.50 -5.22 -3.11
CA GLU A 268 11.80 -5.12 -3.77
C GLU A 268 12.08 -3.66 -4.14
N LEU A 269 13.17 -3.11 -3.64
CA LEU A 269 13.67 -1.81 -4.03
C LEU A 269 14.84 -1.99 -4.99
N THR A 270 14.76 -1.39 -6.17
CA THR A 270 15.86 -1.42 -7.15
C THR A 270 16.46 -0.03 -7.31
N TYR A 271 17.75 0.11 -7.02
CA TYR A 271 18.55 1.27 -7.36
C TYR A 271 19.36 0.99 -8.62
N ASN A 272 19.25 1.86 -9.62
CA ASN A 272 20.10 1.83 -10.82
C ASN A 272 21.20 2.89 -10.69
N TYR A 273 22.43 2.54 -11.01
CA TYR A 273 23.59 3.39 -10.71
C TYR A 273 23.48 4.74 -11.41
N GLY A 274 23.62 5.81 -10.63
CA GLY A 274 23.57 7.19 -11.13
C GLY A 274 22.18 7.67 -11.56
N VAL A 275 21.14 6.84 -11.45
CA VAL A 275 19.76 7.27 -11.72
C VAL A 275 19.17 7.87 -10.45
N THR A 276 18.78 9.14 -10.53
CA THR A 276 18.36 9.92 -9.36
C THR A 276 16.93 10.44 -9.45
N LYS A 277 16.20 10.07 -10.51
CA LYS A 277 14.80 10.43 -10.69
C LYS A 277 14.08 9.36 -11.49
N TYR A 278 12.85 9.08 -11.08
CA TYR A 278 11.88 8.32 -11.84
C TYR A 278 10.57 9.13 -11.96
N ASP A 279 9.88 9.00 -13.08
CA ASP A 279 8.49 9.35 -13.22
C ASP A 279 7.60 8.30 -12.55
N LYS A 280 6.64 8.77 -11.76
CA LYS A 280 5.68 7.90 -11.06
C LYS A 280 4.53 7.51 -11.96
N GLY A 281 4.31 8.25 -13.05
CA GLY A 281 3.11 8.17 -13.84
C GLY A 281 1.86 8.47 -13.00
N ASP A 282 0.72 8.03 -13.49
CA ASP A 282 -0.58 8.11 -12.82
C ASP A 282 -1.31 6.76 -12.74
N ALA A 283 -0.68 5.65 -13.15
CA ALA A 283 -1.32 4.34 -13.13
C ALA A 283 -1.24 3.68 -11.75
N TYR A 284 -0.03 3.63 -11.16
CA TYR A 284 0.19 3.09 -9.82
C TYR A 284 -0.28 4.10 -8.75
N ALA A 285 -1.07 3.65 -7.77
CA ALA A 285 -1.58 4.53 -6.73
C ALA A 285 -0.79 4.42 -5.42
N GLN A 286 -0.88 3.28 -4.73
CA GLN A 286 -0.29 3.13 -3.38
C GLN A 286 -0.22 1.67 -2.92
N PHE A 287 0.65 1.40 -1.95
CA PHE A 287 0.57 0.23 -1.07
C PHE A 287 -0.31 0.52 0.13
N LEU A 288 -1.07 -0.48 0.56
CA LEU A 288 -1.78 -0.43 1.84
C LEU A 288 -1.24 -1.47 2.82
N TYR A 289 -0.89 -0.98 4.01
CA TYR A 289 -0.51 -1.79 5.17
C TYR A 289 -1.65 -1.75 6.17
N VAL A 290 -2.09 -2.91 6.68
CA VAL A 290 -3.03 -2.90 7.81
C VAL A 290 -2.24 -2.69 9.09
N HIS A 291 -2.66 -1.60 9.71
CA HIS A 291 -2.54 -1.28 11.09
C HIS A 291 -3.73 -1.93 11.83
N ARG A 292 -3.54 -2.56 13.00
CA ARG A 292 -4.67 -2.94 13.87
C ARG A 292 -5.47 -1.66 14.18
N LEU A 293 -6.69 -1.49 13.67
CA LEU A 293 -7.47 -0.23 13.51
C LEU A 293 -7.35 0.90 14.57
N GLN A 294 -6.91 0.61 15.81
CA GLN A 294 -6.75 1.57 16.89
C GLN A 294 -5.50 2.47 16.88
N LEU A 295 -4.44 2.20 16.10
CA LEU A 295 -3.24 3.09 16.08
C LEU A 295 -2.92 3.76 14.72
N LEU A 296 -3.80 3.69 13.72
CA LEU A 296 -3.65 4.43 12.45
C LEU A 296 -3.54 5.94 12.71
N GLN A 297 -4.35 6.45 13.64
CA GLN A 297 -4.32 7.86 14.04
C GLN A 297 -3.03 8.23 14.80
N MET A 298 -2.50 7.33 15.63
CA MET A 298 -1.19 7.53 16.28
C MET A 298 -0.05 7.54 15.27
N MET A 299 -0.08 6.68 14.25
CA MET A 299 0.93 6.64 13.20
C MET A 299 0.91 7.94 12.39
N CYS A 300 -0.26 8.39 11.91
CA CYS A 300 -0.39 9.65 11.17
C CYS A 300 0.04 10.86 12.01
N THR A 301 -0.40 10.97 13.27
CA THR A 301 -0.02 12.07 14.16
C THR A 301 1.48 12.06 14.49
N LYS A 302 2.12 10.89 14.64
CA LYS A 302 3.56 10.81 14.93
C LYS A 302 4.44 11.06 13.70
N LEU A 303 4.06 10.52 12.53
CA LEU A 303 4.75 10.79 11.27
C LEU A 303 4.61 12.25 10.81
N ALA A 304 3.43 12.87 10.98
CA ALA A 304 3.21 14.30 10.72
C ALA A 304 4.15 15.18 11.54
N LYS A 305 4.25 14.90 12.84
CA LYS A 305 5.10 15.65 13.78
C LYS A 305 6.59 15.49 13.49
N GLN A 306 7.04 14.33 13.01
CA GLN A 306 8.46 14.10 12.70
C GLN A 306 8.88 14.58 11.30
N LEU A 307 7.98 14.55 10.31
CA LEU A 307 8.26 15.00 8.94
C LEU A 307 7.93 16.48 8.71
N ASN A 308 7.40 17.18 9.72
CA ASN A 308 6.96 18.58 9.63
C ASN A 308 5.88 18.79 8.55
N LEU A 309 5.01 17.78 8.36
CA LEU A 309 3.94 17.76 7.36
C LEU A 309 2.59 17.99 8.04
N GLN A 310 1.67 18.72 7.38
CA GLN A 310 0.31 18.91 7.89
C GLN A 310 -0.43 17.56 7.98
N GLU A 311 -1.06 17.28 9.14
CA GLU A 311 -1.68 15.99 9.50
C GLU A 311 -2.67 15.43 8.46
N GLY A 312 -3.25 16.29 7.61
CA GLY A 312 -4.23 15.91 6.59
C GLY A 312 -3.68 15.32 5.27
N ARG A 313 -2.36 15.17 5.10
CA ARG A 313 -1.75 14.63 3.85
C ARG A 313 -1.18 13.20 3.95
N LEU A 314 -1.32 12.52 5.09
CA LEU A 314 -0.57 11.29 5.39
C LEU A 314 -1.30 9.98 5.12
N LEU A 315 -2.62 10.01 4.87
CA LEU A 315 -3.36 8.82 4.47
C LEU A 315 -3.24 8.64 2.96
N GLY A 316 -2.17 7.97 2.52
CA GLY A 316 -2.04 7.45 1.14
C GLY A 316 -0.72 7.70 0.42
N ASN A 317 0.13 8.61 0.92
CA ASN A 317 1.18 9.22 0.08
C ASN A 317 2.62 9.12 0.61
N LEU A 318 2.91 8.22 1.56
CA LEU A 318 4.26 8.15 2.16
C LEU A 318 5.34 7.64 1.18
N ASP A 319 4.99 6.72 0.27
CA ASP A 319 5.90 6.26 -0.78
C ASP A 319 6.21 7.35 -1.82
N GLN A 320 5.41 8.44 -1.85
CA GLN A 320 5.62 9.58 -2.75
C GLN A 320 6.85 10.43 -2.40
N TYR A 321 7.49 10.21 -1.25
CA TYR A 321 8.68 10.96 -0.86
C TYR A 321 10.00 10.27 -1.22
N LEU A 322 9.96 9.04 -1.76
CA LEU A 322 11.15 8.23 -2.04
C LEU A 322 11.48 7.99 -3.52
N THR A 323 10.48 8.10 -4.40
CA THR A 323 10.60 8.05 -5.87
C THR A 323 10.84 9.43 -6.45
#